data_AF-A0A2H6F3P6-F1
#
_entry.id   AF-A0A2H6F3P6-F1
#
_cell.length_a   1.000
_cell.length_b   1.000
_cell.length_c   1.000
_cell.angle_alpha   90.00
_cell.angle_beta   90.00
_cell.angle_gamma   90.00
#
_symmetry.space_group_name_H-M   'P 1'
#
loop_
_entity.id
_entity.type
_entity.pdbx_description
1 polymer ?
#
loop_
_entity_poly.entity_id
_entity_poly.type
_entity_poly.pdbx_seq_one_letter_code
_entity_poly.pdbx_strand_id
1 'polypeptide(L)'
;MNSRRSGRYETDDEIPVIELSRIIELFEGRRPKDKILIDPHKILKDKGLKEVHLFLLNELQRTYKANNIEINDKHFEVIIRKMTGKIKIKDAGDTMFLMGEITERRKFLEENAVVSLEGGKEAVGQPVLLGITKAALSANSWISAASFQETTKILTEAAIEGDVDHLKGLKENVIMGRLIPAGTGHEKYKDTFVKDDFHTGKDKTGTL
;
A
#
# COMPACT_ATOMS: atom_id res chain seq x y z
N MET A 1 -45.08 -22.82 17.10
CA MET A 1 -43.75 -23.19 17.65
C MET A 1 -42.68 -22.88 16.61
N ASN A 2 -42.10 -21.68 16.68
CA ASN A 2 -41.05 -21.23 15.75
C ASN A 2 -39.68 -21.41 16.39
N SER A 3 -38.91 -22.36 15.85
CA SER A 3 -37.49 -22.57 16.17
C SER A 3 -36.65 -21.49 15.46
N ARG A 4 -36.26 -20.45 16.19
CA ARG A 4 -35.19 -19.54 15.77
C ARG A 4 -33.85 -20.18 16.18
N ARG A 5 -33.09 -20.71 15.21
CA ARG A 5 -31.67 -21.02 15.42
C ARG A 5 -30.87 -19.72 15.30
N SER A 6 -30.54 -19.11 16.44
CA SER A 6 -29.50 -18.07 16.47
C SER A 6 -28.14 -18.76 16.50
N GLY A 7 -27.40 -18.73 15.39
CA GLY A 7 -25.98 -19.02 15.41
C GLY A 7 -25.27 -17.91 16.18
N ARG A 8 -24.81 -18.23 17.40
CA ARG A 8 -23.83 -17.41 18.11
C ARG A 8 -22.49 -17.65 17.43
N TYR A 9 -21.89 -16.60 16.88
CA TYR A 9 -20.45 -16.59 16.63
C TYR A 9 -19.80 -16.44 18.00
N GLU A 10 -19.21 -17.52 18.52
CA GLU A 10 -18.30 -17.46 19.65
C GLU A 10 -17.08 -16.65 19.20
N THR A 11 -16.94 -15.45 19.75
CA THR A 11 -15.78 -14.57 19.57
C THR A 11 -14.83 -14.80 20.74
N ASP A 12 -14.07 -15.89 20.72
CA ASP A 12 -13.03 -16.18 21.72
C ASP A 12 -11.66 -16.43 21.07
N ASP A 13 -11.37 -15.76 19.96
CA ASP A 13 -10.00 -15.51 19.55
C ASP A 13 -9.59 -14.14 20.08
N GLU A 14 -9.26 -14.07 21.38
CA GLU A 14 -8.55 -12.92 21.93
C GLU A 14 -7.25 -12.76 21.13
N ILE A 15 -7.19 -11.75 20.26
CA ILE A 15 -5.95 -11.33 19.62
C ILE A 15 -4.99 -11.00 20.78
N PRO A 16 -3.86 -11.71 20.94
CA PRO A 16 -2.97 -11.46 22.05
C PRO A 16 -2.51 -10.00 21.99
N VAL A 17 -2.93 -9.21 22.98
CA VAL A 17 -2.50 -7.82 23.12
C VAL A 17 -1.02 -7.85 23.50
N ILE A 18 -0.16 -7.66 22.50
CA ILE A 18 1.27 -7.54 22.74
C ILE A 18 1.50 -6.18 23.38
N GLU A 19 1.76 -6.19 24.69
CA GLU A 19 2.23 -5.03 25.43
C GLU A 19 3.42 -4.37 24.71
N LEU A 20 3.24 -3.15 24.23
CA LEU A 20 4.27 -2.38 23.51
C LEU A 20 5.54 -2.20 24.37
N SER A 21 5.36 -2.14 25.69
CA SER A 21 6.43 -2.14 26.70
C SER A 21 7.34 -3.37 26.58
N ARG A 22 6.76 -4.55 26.33
CA ARG A 22 7.50 -5.81 26.12
C ARG A 22 8.27 -5.83 24.81
N ILE A 23 7.77 -5.18 23.76
CA ILE A 23 8.50 -5.00 22.49
C ILE A 23 9.73 -4.12 22.72
N ILE A 24 9.60 -3.02 23.49
CA ILE A 24 10.71 -2.11 23.79
C ILE A 24 11.78 -2.82 24.64
N GLU A 25 11.39 -3.54 25.69
CA GLU A 25 12.33 -4.32 26.53
C GLU A 25 13.04 -5.43 25.74
N LEU A 26 12.36 -6.09 24.79
CA LEU A 26 12.99 -7.06 23.87
C LEU A 26 14.00 -6.40 22.93
N PHE A 27 13.74 -5.17 22.50
CA PHE A 27 14.64 -4.39 21.64
C PHE A 27 15.84 -3.80 22.39
N GLU A 28 15.70 -3.49 23.68
CA GLU A 28 16.78 -2.95 24.49
C GLU A 28 17.61 -4.05 25.17
N GLY A 29 16.98 -5.14 25.63
CA GLY A 29 17.62 -6.22 26.38
C GLY A 29 18.29 -7.32 25.55
N ARG A 30 17.99 -7.44 24.25
CA ARG A 30 18.61 -8.43 23.34
C ARG A 30 19.41 -7.82 22.18
N ARG A 31 19.98 -6.62 22.34
CA ARG A 31 20.97 -6.13 21.36
C ARG A 31 22.36 -6.65 21.74
N PRO A 32 22.89 -7.70 21.10
CA PRO A 32 24.30 -8.04 21.25
C PRO A 32 25.15 -6.84 20.81
N LYS A 33 26.08 -6.42 21.68
CA LYS A 33 26.94 -5.24 21.50
C LYS A 33 27.82 -5.29 20.25
N ASP A 34 27.85 -6.45 19.58
CA ASP A 34 28.72 -6.75 18.43
C ASP A 34 27.98 -6.71 17.08
N LYS A 35 26.65 -6.46 17.06
CA LYS A 35 25.89 -6.39 15.81
C LYS A 35 26.12 -5.02 15.15
N ILE A 36 26.93 -5.00 14.09
CA ILE A 36 27.11 -3.83 13.22
C ILE A 36 25.72 -3.32 12.81
N LEU A 37 25.40 -2.07 13.12
CA LEU A 37 24.18 -1.43 12.64
C LEU A 37 24.31 -1.25 11.12
N ILE A 38 23.63 -2.11 10.37
CA ILE A 38 23.62 -2.04 8.91
C ILE A 38 22.52 -1.06 8.51
N ASP A 39 22.93 0.08 7.93
CA ASP A 39 22.02 1.09 7.41
C ASP A 39 21.36 0.60 6.09
N PRO A 40 20.03 0.41 6.05
CA PRO A 40 19.31 0.03 4.83
C PRO A 40 19.51 1.02 3.68
N HIS A 41 19.72 2.31 3.95
CA HIS A 41 19.96 3.32 2.91
C HIS A 41 21.30 3.09 2.20
N LYS A 42 22.32 2.63 2.94
CA LYS A 42 23.60 2.27 2.37
C LYS A 42 23.48 1.03 1.48
N ILE A 43 22.75 0.01 1.92
CA ILE A 43 22.47 -1.19 1.10
C ILE A 43 21.77 -0.78 -0.20
N LEU A 44 20.79 0.14 -0.15
CA LEU A 44 20.08 0.61 -1.34
C LEU A 44 21.02 1.24 -2.36
N LYS A 45 21.94 2.06 -1.88
CA LYS A 45 22.89 2.80 -2.71
C LYS A 45 23.95 1.87 -3.32
N ASP A 46 24.46 0.92 -2.54
CA ASP A 46 25.61 0.10 -2.93
C ASP A 46 25.20 -1.18 -3.68
N LYS A 47 24.08 -1.80 -3.29
CA LYS A 47 23.66 -3.11 -3.80
C LYS A 47 22.34 -3.06 -4.59
N GLY A 48 21.48 -2.10 -4.28
CA GLY A 48 20.20 -1.91 -4.99
C GLY A 48 18.99 -2.41 -4.23
N LEU A 49 17.83 -2.36 -4.90
CA LEU A 49 16.52 -2.59 -4.29
C LEU A 49 16.30 -4.03 -3.81
N LYS A 50 16.76 -5.02 -4.59
CA LYS A 50 16.52 -6.44 -4.29
C LYS A 50 17.19 -6.83 -2.98
N GLU A 51 18.41 -6.36 -2.77
CA GLU A 51 19.22 -6.63 -1.59
C GLU A 51 18.66 -5.92 -0.36
N VAL A 52 18.12 -4.71 -0.50
CA VAL A 52 17.39 -4.04 0.57
C VAL A 52 16.11 -4.80 0.94
N HIS A 53 15.35 -5.27 -0.04
CA HIS A 53 14.13 -6.04 0.21
C HIS A 53 14.43 -7.32 0.98
N LEU A 54 15.42 -8.09 0.52
CA LEU A 54 15.88 -9.31 1.20
C LEU A 54 16.42 -9.01 2.60
N PHE A 55 17.17 -7.93 2.78
CA PHE A 55 17.67 -7.53 4.08
C PHE A 55 16.53 -7.22 5.06
N LEU A 56 15.57 -6.38 4.65
CA LEU A 56 14.43 -6.00 5.49
C LEU A 56 13.54 -7.19 5.81
N LEU A 57 13.26 -8.04 4.82
CA LEU A 57 12.45 -9.25 5.01
C LEU A 57 13.09 -10.19 6.03
N ASN A 58 14.40 -10.45 5.90
CA ASN A 58 15.13 -11.32 6.82
C ASN A 58 15.17 -10.79 8.25
N GLU A 59 15.42 -9.49 8.45
CA GLU A 59 15.46 -8.91 9.80
C GLU A 59 14.07 -8.86 10.45
N LEU A 60 13.02 -8.56 9.69
CA LEU A 60 11.64 -8.66 10.17
C LEU A 60 11.29 -10.10 10.56
N GLN A 61 11.51 -11.06 9.66
CA GLN A 61 11.24 -12.47 9.94
C GLN A 61 11.99 -13.00 11.17
N ARG A 62 13.28 -12.66 11.31
CA ARG A 62 14.07 -13.02 12.50
C ARG A 62 13.44 -12.48 13.79
N THR A 63 12.94 -11.25 13.75
CA THR A 63 12.31 -10.61 14.92
C THR A 63 10.99 -11.30 15.30
N TYR A 64 10.13 -11.61 14.33
CA TYR A 64 8.86 -12.29 14.60
C TYR A 64 9.04 -13.75 15.01
N LYS A 65 9.94 -14.49 14.35
CA LYS A 65 10.30 -15.86 14.73
C LYS A 65 10.90 -15.94 16.13
N ALA A 66 11.71 -14.94 16.54
CA ALA A 66 12.25 -14.88 17.91
C ALA A 66 11.16 -14.70 18.98
N ASN A 67 9.98 -14.21 18.60
CA ASN A 67 8.80 -14.11 19.44
C ASN A 67 7.82 -15.26 19.23
N ASN A 68 8.24 -16.30 18.50
CA ASN A 68 7.43 -17.48 18.19
C ASN A 68 6.12 -17.17 17.43
N ILE A 69 6.13 -16.10 16.63
CA ILE A 69 5.03 -15.68 15.76
C ILE A 69 5.40 -16.00 14.31
N GLU A 70 4.57 -16.80 13.65
CA GLU A 70 4.73 -17.11 12.22
C GLU A 70 3.88 -16.17 11.36
N ILE A 71 4.52 -15.38 10.49
CA ILE A 71 3.86 -14.51 9.53
C ILE A 71 4.40 -14.86 8.15
N ASN A 72 3.51 -14.94 7.15
CA ASN A 72 3.92 -15.19 5.77
C ASN A 72 4.69 -13.99 5.19
N ASP A 73 5.79 -14.25 4.49
CA ASP A 73 6.66 -13.24 3.86
C ASP A 73 5.87 -12.22 3.02
N LYS A 74 4.81 -12.66 2.34
CA LYS A 74 3.96 -11.80 1.49
C LYS A 74 3.45 -10.56 2.22
N HIS A 75 3.16 -10.65 3.52
CA HIS A 75 2.69 -9.50 4.29
C HIS A 75 3.79 -8.44 4.45
N PHE A 76 5.02 -8.86 4.75
CA PHE A 76 6.15 -7.96 4.86
C PHE A 76 6.54 -7.39 3.49
N GLU A 77 6.54 -8.21 2.44
CA GLU A 77 6.85 -7.76 1.08
C GLU A 77 5.93 -6.63 0.62
N VAL A 78 4.62 -6.74 0.90
CA VAL A 78 3.65 -5.69 0.56
C VAL A 78 3.98 -4.37 1.28
N ILE A 79 4.42 -4.43 2.54
CA ILE A 79 4.80 -3.24 3.31
C ILE A 79 6.13 -2.65 2.79
N ILE A 80 7.15 -3.49 2.59
CA ILE A 80 8.47 -3.07 2.08
C ILE A 80 8.33 -2.45 0.69
N ARG A 81 7.43 -2.98 -0.15
CA ARG A 81 7.11 -2.40 -1.46
C ARG A 81 6.56 -0.98 -1.33
N LYS A 82 5.75 -0.68 -0.30
CA LYS A 82 5.28 0.69 -0.03
C LYS A 82 6.41 1.62 0.39
N MET A 83 7.36 1.13 1.17
CA MET A 83 8.54 1.90 1.61
C MET A 83 9.52 2.22 0.46
N THR A 84 9.51 1.44 -0.63
CA THR A 84 10.45 1.57 -1.76
C THR A 84 9.78 1.97 -3.09
N GLY A 85 8.52 2.44 -3.03
CA GLY A 85 7.71 2.73 -4.21
C GLY A 85 7.99 4.07 -4.90
N LYS A 86 8.93 4.87 -4.39
CA LYS A 86 9.23 6.23 -4.86
C LYS A 86 10.62 6.31 -5.48
N ILE A 87 10.79 7.25 -6.40
CA ILE A 87 12.05 7.56 -7.09
C ILE A 87 12.37 9.04 -6.88
N LYS A 88 13.63 9.33 -6.54
CA LYS A 88 14.17 10.69 -6.52
C LYS A 88 14.86 10.98 -7.85
N ILE A 89 14.45 12.05 -8.51
CA ILE A 89 14.99 12.48 -9.80
C ILE A 89 16.40 13.05 -9.62
N LYS A 90 17.35 12.56 -10.42
CA LYS A 90 18.72 13.07 -10.52
C LYS A 90 18.92 13.99 -11.72
N ASP A 91 18.34 13.63 -12.85
CA ASP A 91 18.34 14.41 -14.09
C ASP A 91 16.93 14.32 -14.68
N ALA A 92 16.36 15.45 -15.06
CA ALA A 92 15.01 15.50 -15.63
C ALA A 92 15.00 15.10 -17.12
N GLY A 93 16.13 15.16 -17.82
CA GLY A 93 16.14 14.98 -19.27
C GLY A 93 15.16 15.96 -19.93
N ASP A 94 14.36 15.45 -20.87
CA ASP A 94 13.31 16.19 -21.58
C ASP A 94 11.91 15.95 -20.97
N THR A 95 11.83 15.30 -19.80
CA THR A 95 10.56 15.08 -19.09
C THR A 95 10.10 16.32 -18.33
N MET A 96 8.86 16.31 -17.85
CA MET A 96 8.30 17.37 -17.01
C MET A 96 8.74 17.31 -15.53
N PHE A 97 9.67 16.42 -15.17
CA PHE A 97 10.12 16.29 -13.78
C PHE A 97 11.05 17.41 -13.34
N LEU A 98 11.07 17.70 -12.03
CA LEU A 98 12.05 18.59 -11.44
C LEU A 98 13.22 17.81 -10.83
N MET A 99 14.44 18.36 -10.96
CA MET A 99 15.62 17.78 -10.33
C MET A 99 15.44 17.75 -8.80
N GLY A 100 15.65 16.58 -8.19
CA GLY A 100 15.48 16.37 -6.75
C GLY A 100 14.04 16.06 -6.32
N GLU A 101 13.06 16.15 -7.21
CA GLU A 101 11.67 15.74 -6.97
C GLU A 101 11.61 14.27 -6.57
N ILE A 102 10.69 13.94 -5.65
CA ILE A 102 10.37 12.55 -5.29
C ILE A 102 9.01 12.21 -5.88
N THR A 103 9.02 11.35 -6.90
CA THR A 103 7.81 10.96 -7.62
C THR A 103 7.53 9.47 -7.46
N GLU A 104 6.36 9.02 -7.87
CA GLU A 104 6.05 7.60 -7.91
C GLU A 104 6.83 6.87 -8.99
N ARG A 105 7.34 5.68 -8.65
CA ARG A 105 8.03 4.83 -9.63
C ARG A 105 7.18 4.58 -10.87
N ARG A 106 5.87 4.38 -10.71
CA ARG A 106 4.96 4.16 -11.84
C ARG A 106 4.89 5.39 -12.75
N LYS A 107 4.66 6.58 -12.18
CA LYS A 107 4.61 7.85 -12.92
C LYS A 107 5.94 8.13 -13.65
N PHE A 108 7.06 7.89 -12.98
CA PHE A 108 8.41 7.99 -13.57
C PHE A 108 8.58 7.08 -14.80
N LEU A 109 8.19 5.81 -14.69
CA LEU A 109 8.31 4.86 -15.79
C LEU A 109 7.37 5.19 -16.96
N GLU A 110 6.16 5.65 -16.67
CA GLU A 110 5.18 6.06 -17.69
C GLU A 110 5.66 7.29 -18.47
N GLU A 111 6.10 8.33 -17.77
CA GLU A 111 6.62 9.55 -18.39
C GLU A 111 7.86 9.27 -19.25
N ASN A 112 8.83 8.50 -18.73
CA ASN A 112 10.00 8.11 -19.50
C ASN A 112 9.63 7.30 -20.74
N ALA A 113 8.65 6.40 -20.64
CA ALA A 113 8.21 5.62 -21.79
C ALA A 113 7.62 6.52 -22.89
N VAL A 114 6.88 7.58 -22.53
CA VAL A 114 6.35 8.56 -23.48
C VAL A 114 7.51 9.33 -24.15
N VAL A 115 8.42 9.90 -23.37
CA VAL A 115 9.56 10.68 -23.91
C VAL A 115 10.47 9.82 -24.79
N SER A 116 10.68 8.56 -24.42
CA SER A 116 11.46 7.59 -25.20
C SER A 116 10.83 7.33 -26.57
N LEU A 117 9.50 7.23 -26.64
CA LEU A 117 8.76 7.05 -27.90
C LEU A 117 8.84 8.29 -28.80
N GLU A 118 8.95 9.48 -28.21
CA GLU A 118 9.14 10.74 -28.93
C GLU A 118 10.61 10.98 -29.35
N GLY A 119 11.53 10.10 -28.93
CA GLY A 119 12.96 10.19 -29.23
C GLY A 119 13.72 11.20 -28.35
N GLY A 120 13.10 11.67 -27.26
CA GLY A 120 13.72 12.56 -26.29
C GLY A 120 14.62 11.84 -25.29
N LYS A 121 15.32 12.63 -24.47
CA LYS A 121 16.15 12.13 -23.38
C LYS A 121 15.31 11.82 -22.14
N GLU A 122 15.26 10.56 -21.75
CA GLU A 122 14.58 10.11 -20.52
C GLU A 122 15.15 10.74 -19.24
N ALA A 123 14.30 10.86 -18.21
CA ALA A 123 14.76 11.25 -16.89
C ALA A 123 15.56 10.14 -16.21
N VAL A 124 16.57 10.52 -15.44
CA VAL A 124 17.36 9.60 -14.61
C VAL A 124 16.94 9.77 -13.16
N GLY A 125 16.51 8.69 -12.52
CA GLY A 125 16.10 8.66 -11.13
C GLY A 125 16.79 7.56 -10.34
N GLN A 126 16.87 7.74 -9.01
CA GLN A 126 17.30 6.68 -8.09
C GLN A 126 16.16 6.29 -7.16
N PRO A 127 15.97 5.00 -6.85
CA PRO A 127 14.98 4.59 -5.87
C PRO A 127 15.30 5.18 -4.50
N VAL A 128 14.26 5.48 -3.74
CA VAL A 128 14.40 5.94 -2.35
C VAL A 128 13.68 4.98 -1.41
N LEU A 129 14.32 4.71 -0.27
CA LEU A 129 13.71 4.05 0.86
C LEU A 129 13.13 5.12 1.78
N LEU A 130 11.84 5.05 2.05
CA LEU A 130 11.13 5.93 2.97
C LEU A 130 10.63 5.12 4.17
N GLY A 131 10.69 5.73 5.36
CA GLY A 131 10.01 5.21 6.54
C GLY A 131 8.49 5.17 6.32
N ILE A 132 7.78 4.33 7.07
CA ILE A 132 6.33 4.10 6.91
C ILE A 132 5.54 5.41 6.99
N THR A 133 5.81 6.24 8.00
CA THR A 133 5.15 7.54 8.19
C THR A 133 5.36 8.46 6.99
N LYS A 134 6.61 8.56 6.49
CA LYS A 134 6.91 9.43 5.34
C LYS A 134 6.29 8.89 4.05
N ALA A 135 6.30 7.57 3.85
CA ALA A 135 5.65 6.92 2.72
C ALA A 135 4.12 7.15 2.74
N ALA A 136 3.50 7.15 3.93
CA ALA A 136 2.07 7.42 4.10
C ALA A 136 1.70 8.89 3.83
N LEU A 137 2.53 9.83 4.29
CA LEU A 137 2.34 11.27 4.03
C LEU A 137 2.57 11.65 2.57
N SER A 138 3.43 10.90 1.85
CA SER A 138 3.70 11.10 0.42
C SER A 138 2.78 10.26 -0.48
N ALA A 139 1.58 9.90 -0.01
CA ALA A 139 0.56 9.27 -0.84
C ALA A 139 0.05 10.23 -1.93
N ASN A 140 -0.44 9.68 -3.04
CA ASN A 140 -0.97 10.50 -4.15
C ASN A 140 -2.27 11.23 -3.83
N SER A 141 -3.01 10.78 -2.82
CA SER A 141 -4.24 11.43 -2.41
C SER A 141 -3.93 12.36 -1.24
N TRP A 142 -4.11 13.65 -1.48
CA TRP A 142 -3.98 14.65 -0.43
C TRP A 142 -5.09 14.50 0.62
N ILE A 143 -6.30 14.03 0.25
CA ILE A 143 -7.38 13.76 1.22
C ILE A 143 -6.94 12.65 2.19
N SER A 144 -6.44 11.54 1.65
CA SER A 144 -5.91 10.42 2.42
C SER A 144 -4.72 10.83 3.28
N ALA A 145 -3.79 11.62 2.74
CA ALA A 145 -2.62 12.08 3.47
C ALA A 145 -2.98 13.06 4.61
N ALA A 146 -3.85 14.04 4.35
CA ALA A 146 -4.33 15.02 5.34
C ALA A 146 -5.11 14.38 6.50
N SER A 147 -5.78 13.25 6.25
CA SER A 147 -6.46 12.47 7.29
C SER A 147 -5.51 11.73 8.25
N PHE A 148 -4.22 11.60 7.89
CA PHE A 148 -3.25 10.88 8.72
C PHE A 148 -2.52 11.82 9.69
N GLN A 149 -1.75 12.78 9.16
CA GLN A 149 -1.05 13.81 9.94
C GLN A 149 -0.84 15.08 9.08
N GLU A 150 -0.22 16.13 9.65
CA GLU A 150 0.17 17.37 8.94
C GLU A 150 -0.99 18.05 8.16
N THR A 151 -2.24 17.92 8.63
CA THR A 151 -3.47 18.33 7.93
C THR A 151 -3.41 19.75 7.36
N THR A 152 -3.04 20.75 8.17
CA THR A 152 -2.97 22.15 7.72
C THR A 152 -2.00 22.35 6.57
N LYS A 153 -0.83 21.70 6.64
CA LYS A 153 0.21 21.83 5.62
C LYS A 153 -0.23 21.18 4.31
N ILE A 154 -0.74 19.95 4.38
CA ILE A 154 -1.18 19.19 3.19
C ILE A 154 -2.32 19.92 2.47
N LEU A 155 -3.30 20.44 3.22
CA LEU A 155 -4.39 21.21 2.61
C LEU A 155 -3.92 22.52 1.98
N THR A 156 -2.93 23.17 2.59
CA THR A 156 -2.35 24.42 2.04
C THR A 156 -1.57 24.14 0.75
N GLU A 157 -0.74 23.09 0.73
CA GLU A 157 0.00 22.67 -0.46
C GLU A 157 -0.97 22.31 -1.60
N ALA A 158 -1.98 21.48 -1.34
CA ALA A 158 -2.99 21.11 -2.33
C ALA A 158 -3.77 22.32 -2.86
N ALA A 159 -4.10 23.30 -2.00
CA ALA A 159 -4.79 24.52 -2.42
C ALA A 159 -3.91 25.44 -3.29
N ILE A 160 -2.61 25.53 -3.00
CA ILE A 160 -1.65 26.31 -3.79
C ILE A 160 -1.41 25.65 -5.16
N GLU A 161 -1.27 24.32 -5.19
CA GLU A 161 -1.03 23.56 -6.43
C GLU A 161 -2.30 23.37 -7.27
N GLY A 162 -3.48 23.59 -6.68
CA GLY A 162 -4.77 23.29 -7.33
C GLY A 162 -4.98 21.79 -7.54
N ASP A 163 -4.49 20.97 -6.61
CA ASP A 163 -4.43 19.52 -6.77
C ASP A 163 -5.83 18.87 -6.70
N VAL A 164 -6.06 17.89 -7.57
CA VAL A 164 -7.36 17.22 -7.73
C VAL A 164 -7.26 15.78 -7.30
N ASP A 165 -8.01 15.43 -6.25
CA ASP A 165 -8.08 14.05 -5.78
C ASP A 165 -9.08 13.23 -6.60
N HIS A 166 -8.59 12.15 -7.23
CA HIS A 166 -9.41 11.28 -8.07
C HIS A 166 -10.13 10.16 -7.32
N LEU A 167 -10.06 10.10 -5.99
CA LEU A 167 -10.79 9.15 -5.15
C LEU A 167 -10.57 7.68 -5.59
N LYS A 168 -9.33 7.31 -5.89
CA LYS A 168 -8.96 5.95 -6.32
C LYS A 168 -8.64 5.03 -5.14
N GLY A 169 -8.45 5.60 -3.95
CA GLY A 169 -8.06 4.91 -2.74
C GLY A 169 -9.22 4.44 -1.87
N LEU A 170 -8.91 3.60 -0.88
CA LEU A 170 -9.88 3.13 0.11
C LEU A 170 -10.33 4.27 1.03
N LYS A 171 -9.37 5.01 1.61
CA LYS A 171 -9.66 6.06 2.62
C LYS A 171 -10.46 7.22 2.05
N GLU A 172 -10.07 7.74 0.89
CA GLU A 172 -10.83 8.76 0.17
C GLU A 172 -12.31 8.40 0.03
N ASN A 173 -12.60 7.20 -0.47
CA ASN A 173 -13.99 6.77 -0.69
C ASN A 173 -14.75 6.60 0.63
N VAL A 174 -14.11 6.07 1.68
CA VAL A 174 -14.72 5.99 3.01
C VAL A 174 -15.05 7.39 3.56
N ILE A 175 -14.12 8.34 3.47
CA ILE A 175 -14.32 9.72 3.94
C ILE A 175 -15.47 10.40 3.17
N MET A 176 -15.55 10.17 1.87
CA MET A 176 -16.60 10.72 1.02
C MET A 176 -17.94 9.97 1.09
N GLY A 177 -18.03 8.86 1.83
CA GLY A 177 -19.24 8.03 1.93
C GLY A 177 -19.59 7.26 0.64
N ARG A 178 -18.60 7.00 -0.23
CA ARG A 178 -18.74 6.22 -1.47
C ARG A 178 -18.36 4.76 -1.24
N LEU A 179 -18.82 3.87 -2.11
CA LEU A 179 -18.35 2.48 -2.11
C LEU A 179 -16.83 2.43 -2.35
N ILE A 180 -16.13 1.65 -1.53
CA ILE A 180 -14.69 1.46 -1.66
C ILE A 180 -14.35 0.67 -2.93
N PRO A 181 -13.22 0.95 -3.60
CA PRO A 181 -12.81 0.26 -4.83
C PRO A 181 -12.17 -1.12 -4.54
N ALA A 182 -12.75 -1.89 -3.63
CA ALA A 182 -12.29 -3.22 -3.24
C ALA A 182 -13.46 -4.15 -2.94
N GLY A 183 -13.23 -5.47 -2.99
CA GLY A 183 -14.29 -6.46 -2.85
C GLY A 183 -15.36 -6.26 -3.93
N THR A 184 -16.64 -6.28 -3.55
CA THR A 184 -17.78 -6.07 -4.46
C THR A 184 -17.85 -4.65 -5.03
N GLY A 185 -17.19 -3.68 -4.40
CA GLY A 185 -17.11 -2.31 -4.91
C GLY A 185 -16.03 -2.10 -5.98
N HIS A 186 -15.26 -3.12 -6.33
CA HIS A 186 -14.30 -3.04 -7.43
C HIS A 186 -15.02 -3.03 -8.78
N GLU A 187 -14.56 -2.21 -9.73
CA GLU A 187 -15.25 -1.94 -11.01
C GLU A 187 -15.68 -3.21 -11.76
N LYS A 188 -14.79 -4.21 -11.79
CA LYS A 188 -15.05 -5.54 -12.37
C LYS A 188 -16.33 -6.21 -11.88
N TYR A 189 -16.76 -5.96 -10.64
CA TYR A 189 -17.90 -6.66 -10.02
C TYR A 189 -19.15 -5.79 -9.88
N LYS A 190 -19.06 -4.47 -10.05
CA LYS A 190 -20.19 -3.55 -9.85
C LYS A 190 -21.40 -3.88 -10.73
N ASP A 191 -21.14 -4.22 -11.98
CA ASP A 191 -22.18 -4.49 -12.98
C ASP A 191 -22.23 -5.97 -13.38
N THR A 192 -21.67 -6.85 -12.54
CA THR A 192 -21.77 -8.30 -12.77
C THR A 192 -23.09 -8.80 -12.20
N PHE A 193 -24.08 -8.94 -13.07
CA PHE A 193 -25.32 -9.64 -12.76
C PHE A 193 -25.08 -11.15 -12.86
N VAL A 194 -25.54 -11.89 -11.85
CA VAL A 194 -25.69 -13.34 -12.02
C VAL A 194 -26.74 -13.53 -13.11
N LYS A 195 -26.43 -14.36 -14.10
CA LYS A 195 -27.41 -14.75 -15.10
C LYS A 195 -28.52 -15.46 -14.35
N ASP A 196 -29.65 -14.79 -14.15
CA ASP A 196 -30.79 -15.43 -13.53
C ASP A 196 -31.17 -16.60 -14.45
N ASP A 197 -31.01 -17.82 -13.94
CA ASP A 197 -31.73 -18.99 -14.45
C ASP A 197 -33.22 -18.82 -14.08
N PHE A 198 -33.83 -17.70 -14.51
CA PHE A 198 -35.27 -17.66 -14.64
C PHE A 198 -35.60 -18.82 -15.55
N HIS A 199 -36.26 -19.83 -14.98
CA HIS A 199 -36.99 -20.83 -15.72
C HIS A 199 -37.87 -20.10 -16.73
N THR A 200 -37.35 -19.94 -17.95
CA THR A 200 -38.18 -19.88 -19.14
C THR A 200 -38.68 -21.31 -19.33
N GLY A 201 -39.63 -21.68 -18.48
CA GLY A 201 -40.55 -22.76 -18.75
C GLY A 201 -41.37 -22.34 -19.97
N LYS A 202 -40.79 -22.50 -21.17
CA LYS A 202 -41.57 -22.59 -22.38
C LYS A 202 -42.38 -23.87 -22.29
N ASP A 203 -43.69 -23.67 -22.15
CA ASP A 203 -44.77 -24.39 -22.81
C ASP A 203 -44.53 -25.88 -23.06
N LYS A 204 -45.16 -26.75 -22.26
CA LYS A 204 -45.75 -27.99 -22.78
C LYS A 204 -47.06 -28.33 -22.05
N THR A 205 -48.13 -28.25 -22.85
CA THR A 205 -49.28 -29.18 -22.95
C THR A 205 -50.33 -29.25 -21.84
N GLY A 206 -51.55 -28.80 -22.20
CA GLY A 206 -52.70 -29.71 -22.27
C GLY A 206 -53.95 -29.41 -21.42
N THR A 207 -55.07 -29.23 -22.15
CA THR A 207 -56.43 -29.75 -21.85
C THR A 207 -57.20 -28.99 -20.73
N LEU A 208 -58.39 -28.40 -20.87
CA LEU A 208 -59.53 -28.43 -21.81
C LEU A 208 -60.08 -27.01 -21.98
#